data_AF-A0A6A6WZI8-F1
#
_entry.id   AF-A0A6A6WZI8-F1
#
_cell.length_a   1.000
_cell.length_b   1.000
_cell.length_c   1.000
_cell.angle_alpha   90.00
_cell.angle_beta   90.00
_cell.angle_gamma   90.00
#
_symmetry.space_group_name_H-M   'P 1'
#
loop_
_entity.id
_entity.type
_entity.pdbx_description
1 polymer ?
#
loop_
_entity_poly.entity_id
_entity_poly.type
_entity_poly.pdbx_seq_one_letter_code
_entity_poly.pdbx_strand_id
1 'polypeptide(L)'
;MAKAKDQGHTEAWSVVSKWLTTDSPDQEYWWNLTGPHLATMLDAAGYPMSKQFEALLAHHARAVPFLGPAPQHFVANWKSLITADGTPIEYCWRWNTKRTNPSVRYIMEAIDQTTGSEFDPLNHRPTQQLLQGLRDVLPGLDVTGFNHFQSSLFDKNVVKYAREVALGVSDTPLTTTLSVALEFVSKGIFTKTYFTPRKLGQSTLMPLSEWDAAIRQIQRRNVALDSLMTFLGRNTEGQKLKPFKLAVDNVDPSKSRIKLYFQTSSTNFDSVREIMTLGGLIMGMERPIDDVIKFIRYASDLSSDHPADKDIPPIHSDLPIIADGYIYYFDIAPQAVFPEVKILTPVYRWGKDDHSIAMGICAWMHEMGRGQYCDNYLHILGAMTEDLNTSHGLHTFLGCLCKKDGQVDVTSYLNPNVYGMGAH
;
A
#
# COMPACT_ATOMS: atom_id res chain seq x y z
N MET A 1 -3.01 -37.90 -5.88
CA MET A 1 -3.09 -37.33 -4.52
C MET A 1 -1.68 -37.01 -4.07
N ALA A 2 -1.19 -35.81 -4.39
CA ALA A 2 0.10 -35.34 -3.90
C ALA A 2 -0.09 -34.86 -2.46
N LYS A 3 0.74 -35.36 -1.53
CA LYS A 3 0.79 -34.87 -0.16
C LYS A 3 1.25 -33.42 -0.17
N ALA A 4 0.43 -32.51 0.34
CA ALA A 4 0.89 -31.18 0.73
C ALA A 4 2.09 -31.35 1.66
N LYS A 5 3.22 -30.72 1.34
CA LYS A 5 4.33 -30.59 2.29
C LYS A 5 3.77 -29.84 3.49
N ASP A 6 3.91 -30.43 4.66
CA ASP A 6 3.65 -29.78 5.94
C ASP A 6 4.59 -28.57 6.05
N GLN A 7 4.12 -27.40 5.61
CA GLN A 7 4.80 -26.13 5.86
C GLN A 7 4.57 -25.84 7.34
N GLY A 8 5.51 -26.26 8.17
CA GLY A 8 5.39 -26.18 9.63
C GLY A 8 4.91 -24.80 10.05
N HIS A 9 3.70 -24.75 10.63
CA HIS A 9 3.14 -23.53 11.16
C HIS A 9 4.04 -22.93 12.24
N THR A 10 4.08 -21.59 12.33
CA THR A 10 4.82 -20.91 13.40
C THR A 10 4.22 -21.22 14.77
N GLU A 11 5.04 -21.22 15.82
CA GLU A 11 4.59 -21.47 17.19
C GLU A 11 3.46 -20.50 17.59
N ALA A 12 3.61 -19.21 17.23
CA ALA A 12 2.59 -18.20 17.52
C ALA A 12 1.24 -18.54 16.88
N TRP A 13 1.24 -18.97 15.61
CA TRP A 13 0.02 -19.39 14.92
C TRP A 13 -0.60 -20.63 15.57
N SER A 14 0.20 -21.66 15.85
CA SER A 14 -0.29 -22.90 16.46
C SER A 14 -0.94 -22.67 17.82
N VAL A 15 -0.39 -21.75 18.61
CA VAL A 15 -0.97 -21.38 19.92
C VAL A 15 -2.26 -20.59 19.73
N VAL A 16 -2.25 -19.52 18.92
CA VAL A 16 -3.39 -18.61 18.80
C VAL A 16 -4.59 -19.29 18.12
N SER A 17 -4.37 -19.99 17.01
CA SER A 17 -5.44 -20.64 16.24
C SER A 17 -6.18 -21.73 17.01
N LYS A 18 -5.55 -22.31 18.04
CA LYS A 18 -6.19 -23.29 18.94
C LYS A 18 -7.30 -22.69 19.81
N TRP A 19 -7.20 -21.42 20.17
CA TRP A 19 -8.06 -20.79 21.17
C TRP A 19 -9.05 -19.78 20.59
N LEU A 20 -8.74 -19.20 19.42
CA LEU A 20 -9.62 -18.23 18.79
C LEU A 20 -10.69 -18.92 17.95
N THR A 21 -11.89 -18.34 17.97
CA THR A 21 -13.04 -18.77 17.18
C THR A 21 -13.53 -17.60 16.33
N THR A 22 -14.03 -17.91 15.14
CA THR A 22 -14.65 -16.95 14.22
C THR A 22 -16.17 -17.03 14.28
N ASP A 23 -16.84 -15.92 13.96
CA ASP A 23 -18.31 -15.82 14.08
C ASP A 23 -19.05 -16.26 12.81
N SER A 24 -18.34 -16.45 11.69
CA SER A 24 -18.91 -16.87 10.40
C SER A 24 -17.93 -17.68 9.56
N PRO A 25 -18.43 -18.44 8.55
CA PRO A 25 -17.58 -19.11 7.57
C PRO A 25 -16.68 -18.15 6.77
N ASP A 26 -17.16 -16.93 6.51
CA ASP A 26 -16.37 -15.91 5.82
C ASP A 26 -15.15 -15.49 6.66
N GLN A 27 -15.38 -15.26 7.96
CA GLN A 27 -14.30 -14.94 8.89
C GLN A 27 -13.34 -16.13 9.07
N GLU A 28 -13.86 -17.36 9.14
CA GLU A 28 -13.04 -18.58 9.23
C GLU A 28 -12.12 -18.72 8.02
N TYR A 29 -12.65 -18.52 6.81
CA TYR A 29 -11.86 -18.51 5.58
C TYR A 29 -10.73 -17.49 5.65
N TRP A 30 -11.08 -16.23 5.94
CA TRP A 30 -10.10 -15.15 5.99
C TRP A 30 -9.05 -15.39 7.06
N TRP A 31 -9.45 -15.82 8.27
CA TRP A 31 -8.52 -16.13 9.34
C TRP A 31 -7.54 -17.24 8.97
N ASN A 32 -8.03 -18.33 8.36
CA ASN A 32 -7.20 -19.44 7.93
C ASN A 32 -6.26 -19.09 6.77
N LEU A 33 -6.55 -18.03 6.02
CA LEU A 33 -5.68 -17.53 4.96
C LEU A 33 -4.68 -16.48 5.48
N THR A 34 -5.17 -15.39 6.06
CA THR A 34 -4.35 -14.21 6.40
C THR A 34 -3.62 -14.36 7.73
N GLY A 35 -4.14 -15.18 8.64
CA GLY A 35 -3.53 -15.48 9.92
C GLY A 35 -2.16 -16.15 9.79
N PRO A 36 -2.02 -17.28 9.07
CA PRO A 36 -0.73 -17.91 8.82
C PRO A 36 0.24 -17.00 8.06
N HIS A 37 -0.24 -16.26 7.05
CA HIS A 37 0.60 -15.30 6.31
C HIS A 37 1.23 -14.27 7.25
N LEU A 38 0.41 -13.61 8.08
CA LEU A 38 0.88 -12.62 9.03
C LEU A 38 1.83 -13.24 10.07
N ALA A 39 1.52 -14.44 10.58
CA ALA A 39 2.35 -15.13 11.56
C ALA A 39 3.75 -15.43 10.98
N THR A 40 3.81 -15.97 9.77
CA THR A 40 5.07 -16.25 9.06
C THR A 40 5.88 -14.97 8.83
N MET A 41 5.23 -13.88 8.41
CA MET A 41 5.92 -12.60 8.21
C MET A 41 6.52 -12.05 9.51
N LEU A 42 5.79 -12.10 10.62
CA LEU A 42 6.26 -11.59 11.90
C LEU A 42 7.44 -12.41 12.44
N ASP A 43 7.35 -13.74 12.33
CA ASP A 43 8.42 -14.65 12.72
C ASP A 43 9.68 -14.45 11.87
N ALA A 44 9.51 -14.42 10.54
CA ALA A 44 10.58 -14.17 9.59
C ALA A 44 11.25 -12.79 9.77
N ALA A 45 10.53 -11.78 10.25
CA ALA A 45 11.09 -10.48 10.60
C ALA A 45 11.78 -10.43 11.98
N GLY A 46 11.72 -11.52 12.75
CA GLY A 46 12.33 -11.64 14.07
C GLY A 46 11.56 -10.89 15.17
N TYR A 47 10.23 -10.83 15.07
CA TYR A 47 9.40 -10.21 16.11
C TYR A 47 9.43 -11.08 17.37
N PRO A 48 9.57 -10.49 18.58
CA PRO A 48 9.41 -11.23 19.82
C PRO A 48 8.03 -11.89 19.90
N MET A 49 7.94 -13.06 20.53
CA MET A 49 6.69 -13.83 20.65
C MET A 49 5.49 -13.00 21.15
N SER A 50 5.70 -12.13 22.13
CA SER A 50 4.66 -11.24 22.65
C SER A 50 4.10 -10.28 21.59
N LYS A 51 4.94 -9.81 20.66
CA LYS A 51 4.54 -8.97 19.53
C LYS A 51 3.89 -9.76 18.41
N GLN A 52 4.28 -11.03 18.22
CA GLN A 52 3.58 -11.93 17.32
C GLN A 52 2.14 -12.17 17.80
N PHE A 53 1.95 -12.46 19.10
CA PHE A 53 0.62 -12.58 19.71
C PHE A 53 -0.19 -11.29 19.62
N GLU A 54 0.39 -10.13 19.97
CA GLU A 54 -0.32 -8.84 19.88
C GLU A 54 -0.84 -8.59 18.46
N ALA A 55 -0.01 -8.83 17.44
CA ALA A 55 -0.39 -8.63 16.05
C ALA A 55 -1.46 -9.62 15.58
N LEU A 56 -1.33 -10.92 15.90
CA LEU A 56 -2.31 -11.95 15.52
C LEU A 56 -3.66 -11.73 16.20
N LEU A 57 -3.67 -11.38 17.50
CA LEU A 57 -4.89 -11.07 18.24
C LEU A 57 -5.57 -9.82 17.67
N ALA A 58 -4.80 -8.76 17.38
CA ALA A 58 -5.34 -7.56 16.75
C ALA A 58 -5.90 -7.85 15.35
N HIS A 59 -5.19 -8.65 14.55
CA HIS A 59 -5.64 -9.03 13.22
C HIS A 59 -6.95 -9.85 13.27
N HIS A 60 -7.02 -10.88 14.11
CA HIS A 60 -8.23 -11.68 14.29
C HIS A 60 -9.41 -10.82 14.79
N ALA A 61 -9.21 -10.02 15.84
CA ALA A 61 -10.29 -9.29 16.47
C ALA A 61 -10.74 -8.03 15.70
N ARG A 62 -9.86 -7.43 14.89
CA ARG A 62 -10.11 -6.13 14.24
C ARG A 62 -10.05 -6.16 12.73
N ALA A 63 -9.28 -7.02 12.08
CA ALA A 63 -9.20 -7.02 10.61
C ALA A 63 -10.09 -8.10 9.98
N VAL A 64 -10.01 -9.35 10.45
CA VAL A 64 -10.75 -10.49 9.88
C VAL A 64 -12.25 -10.23 9.70
N PRO A 65 -12.98 -9.62 10.66
CA PRO A 65 -14.41 -9.34 10.49
C PRO A 65 -14.75 -8.38 9.35
N PHE A 66 -13.77 -7.63 8.85
CA PHE A 66 -13.94 -6.60 7.82
C PHE A 66 -13.21 -6.93 6.51
N LEU A 67 -12.85 -8.20 6.26
CA LEU A 67 -12.32 -8.63 4.96
C LEU A 67 -13.41 -9.01 3.96
N GLY A 68 -14.68 -8.85 4.34
CA GLY A 68 -15.84 -9.12 3.49
C GLY A 68 -16.14 -10.62 3.33
N PRO A 69 -17.06 -10.95 2.41
CA PRO A 69 -17.42 -12.34 2.12
C PRO A 69 -16.21 -13.16 1.64
N ALA A 70 -16.17 -14.44 1.99
CA ALA A 70 -15.20 -15.35 1.39
C ALA A 70 -15.44 -15.44 -0.13
N PRO A 71 -14.37 -15.63 -0.94
CA PRO A 71 -14.49 -15.76 -2.39
C PRO A 71 -15.41 -16.92 -2.77
N GLN A 72 -16.47 -16.61 -3.52
CA GLN A 72 -17.27 -17.62 -4.21
C GLN A 72 -16.85 -17.62 -5.68
N HIS A 73 -16.39 -18.76 -6.17
CA HIS A 73 -15.95 -18.91 -7.57
C HIS A 73 -14.87 -17.90 -8.02
N PHE A 74 -14.03 -17.41 -7.10
CA PHE A 74 -12.98 -16.41 -7.36
C PHE A 74 -13.52 -15.05 -7.86
N VAL A 75 -14.78 -14.71 -7.56
CA VAL A 75 -15.35 -13.40 -7.90
C VAL A 75 -15.55 -12.57 -6.64
N ALA A 76 -15.04 -11.34 -6.65
CA ALA A 76 -15.24 -10.38 -5.57
C ALA A 76 -16.55 -9.62 -5.77
N ASN A 77 -17.41 -9.58 -4.74
CA ASN A 77 -18.61 -8.74 -4.74
C ASN A 77 -18.27 -7.24 -4.74
N TRP A 78 -17.14 -6.88 -4.13
CA TRP A 78 -16.56 -5.55 -4.14
C TRP A 78 -15.09 -5.67 -4.54
N LYS A 79 -14.75 -5.15 -5.72
CA LYS A 79 -13.37 -5.21 -6.21
C LYS A 79 -12.54 -4.08 -5.59
N SER A 80 -11.73 -4.44 -4.60
CA SER A 80 -10.78 -3.49 -4.01
C SER A 80 -9.69 -3.10 -5.01
N LEU A 81 -9.30 -1.84 -5.02
CA LEU A 81 -8.16 -1.30 -5.78
C LEU A 81 -6.90 -1.20 -4.91
N ILE A 82 -6.88 -1.87 -3.76
CA ILE A 82 -5.63 -2.11 -3.03
C ILE A 82 -4.73 -3.03 -3.84
N THR A 83 -5.30 -4.06 -4.46
CA THR A 83 -4.59 -5.03 -5.30
C THR A 83 -5.24 -5.16 -6.68
N ALA A 84 -4.56 -5.76 -7.64
CA ALA A 84 -5.04 -5.84 -9.03
C ALA A 84 -6.17 -6.85 -9.21
N ASP A 85 -6.16 -7.92 -8.42
CA ASP A 85 -7.17 -8.99 -8.45
C ASP A 85 -8.44 -8.64 -7.66
N GLY A 86 -8.43 -7.59 -6.84
CA GLY A 86 -9.58 -7.21 -6.00
C GLY A 86 -9.46 -7.62 -4.54
N THR A 87 -8.38 -8.28 -4.14
CA THR A 87 -8.12 -8.68 -2.76
C THR A 87 -8.12 -7.45 -1.83
N PRO A 88 -8.89 -7.46 -0.73
CA PRO A 88 -9.06 -6.29 0.14
C PRO A 88 -7.93 -6.09 1.16
N ILE A 89 -6.82 -6.82 1.03
CA ILE A 89 -5.66 -6.74 1.93
C ILE A 89 -4.36 -6.91 1.14
N GLU A 90 -3.38 -6.07 1.45
CA GLU A 90 -2.02 -6.15 0.91
C GLU A 90 -1.01 -6.05 2.06
N TYR A 91 -0.09 -7.00 2.11
CA TYR A 91 0.99 -6.99 3.10
C TYR A 91 2.12 -6.08 2.64
N CYS A 92 2.84 -5.48 3.59
CA CYS A 92 4.08 -4.79 3.27
C CYS A 92 5.23 -5.30 4.14
N TRP A 93 6.27 -5.74 3.46
CA TRP A 93 7.57 -6.08 4.04
C TRP A 93 8.52 -4.90 3.84
N ARG A 94 8.71 -4.10 4.90
CA ARG A 94 9.78 -3.08 4.89
C ARG A 94 11.09 -3.78 5.25
N TRP A 95 12.03 -3.76 4.32
CA TRP A 95 13.33 -4.41 4.49
C TRP A 95 14.15 -3.77 5.61
N ASN A 96 15.04 -4.57 6.19
CA ASN A 96 16.03 -4.16 7.19
C ASN A 96 16.89 -3.00 6.69
N THR A 97 17.36 -2.15 7.61
CA THR A 97 18.43 -1.18 7.34
C THR A 97 19.72 -1.64 8.01
N LYS A 98 20.79 -0.86 7.95
CA LYS A 98 22.01 -1.13 8.75
C LYS A 98 21.74 -1.17 10.27
N ARG A 99 20.62 -0.61 10.72
CA ARG A 99 20.31 -0.41 12.15
C ARG A 99 19.02 -1.07 12.61
N THR A 100 18.22 -1.63 11.70
CA THR A 100 16.88 -2.11 12.01
C THR A 100 16.59 -3.42 11.31
N ASN A 101 15.86 -4.29 11.98
CA ASN A 101 15.26 -5.48 11.38
C ASN A 101 14.15 -5.08 10.39
N PRO A 102 13.65 -6.02 9.58
CA PRO A 102 12.45 -5.80 8.78
C PRO A 102 11.26 -5.45 9.66
N SER A 103 10.27 -4.77 9.08
CA SER A 103 9.01 -4.47 9.78
C SER A 103 7.81 -4.79 8.91
N VAL A 104 6.79 -5.40 9.52
CA VAL A 104 5.57 -5.87 8.88
C VAL A 104 4.43 -4.88 9.12
N ARG A 105 3.64 -4.66 8.08
CA ARG A 105 2.32 -4.02 8.15
C ARG A 105 1.42 -4.64 7.09
N TYR A 106 0.14 -4.34 7.14
CA TYR A 106 -0.74 -4.50 5.99
C TYR A 106 -1.60 -3.26 5.82
N ILE A 107 -2.07 -3.04 4.60
CA ILE A 107 -3.17 -2.14 4.29
C ILE A 107 -4.39 -2.99 3.93
N MET A 108 -5.57 -2.55 4.37
CA MET A 108 -6.82 -3.21 4.04
C MET A 108 -7.93 -2.20 3.73
N GLU A 109 -8.85 -2.62 2.86
CA GLU A 109 -10.13 -1.96 2.66
C GLU A 109 -11.14 -2.75 3.47
N ALA A 110 -11.72 -2.10 4.48
CA ALA A 110 -12.74 -2.74 5.28
C ALA A 110 -14.01 -2.92 4.42
N ILE A 111 -14.57 -4.13 4.42
CA ILE A 111 -15.75 -4.54 3.67
C ILE A 111 -16.69 -5.27 4.62
N ASP A 112 -17.99 -4.98 4.53
CA ASP A 112 -19.06 -5.69 5.22
C ASP A 112 -20.27 -5.91 4.30
N GLN A 113 -21.36 -6.45 4.84
CA GLN A 113 -22.61 -6.70 4.11
C GLN A 113 -23.30 -5.44 3.55
N THR A 114 -22.90 -4.24 3.98
CA THR A 114 -23.46 -2.96 3.52
C THR A 114 -22.65 -2.34 2.38
N THR A 115 -21.42 -2.79 2.16
CA THR A 115 -20.53 -2.30 1.11
C THR A 115 -21.20 -2.30 -0.27
N GLY A 116 -21.20 -1.15 -0.94
CA GLY A 116 -21.77 -0.98 -2.29
C GLY A 116 -23.30 -0.94 -2.34
N SER A 117 -23.98 -1.12 -1.21
CA SER A 117 -25.45 -0.99 -1.13
C SER A 117 -25.90 0.48 -1.21
N GLU A 118 -27.21 0.71 -1.31
CA GLU A 118 -27.79 2.06 -1.22
C GLU A 118 -27.49 2.78 0.11
N PHE A 119 -27.16 2.02 1.17
CA PHE A 119 -26.84 2.57 2.49
C PHE A 119 -25.35 2.92 2.66
N ASP A 120 -24.49 2.30 1.86
CA ASP A 120 -23.05 2.58 1.84
C ASP A 120 -22.44 2.45 0.42
N PRO A 121 -22.84 3.33 -0.51
CA PRO A 121 -22.47 3.23 -1.92
C PRO A 121 -20.98 3.47 -2.19
N LEU A 122 -20.25 4.02 -1.22
CA LEU A 122 -18.82 4.31 -1.31
C LEU A 122 -17.95 3.46 -0.37
N ASN A 123 -18.54 2.50 0.36
CA ASN A 123 -17.82 1.65 1.32
C ASN A 123 -17.11 2.42 2.46
N HIS A 124 -17.80 3.40 3.07
CA HIS A 124 -17.23 4.19 4.16
C HIS A 124 -17.47 3.57 5.54
N ARG A 125 -18.60 2.89 5.76
CA ARG A 125 -19.05 2.46 7.09
C ARG A 125 -18.13 1.42 7.72
N PRO A 126 -17.67 0.36 7.02
CA PRO A 126 -16.81 -0.64 7.62
C PRO A 126 -15.50 -0.04 8.15
N THR A 127 -14.91 0.89 7.39
CA THR A 127 -13.69 1.60 7.80
C THR A 127 -13.92 2.45 9.05
N GLN A 128 -15.07 3.12 9.16
CA GLN A 128 -15.43 3.89 10.35
C GLN A 128 -15.58 2.99 11.58
N GLN A 129 -16.26 1.84 11.44
CA GLN A 129 -16.44 0.87 12.52
C GLN A 129 -15.11 0.26 12.97
N LEU A 130 -14.23 -0.08 12.01
CA LEU A 130 -12.88 -0.55 12.28
C LEU A 130 -12.08 0.46 13.10
N LEU A 131 -12.03 1.73 12.66
CA LEU A 131 -11.31 2.79 13.37
C LEU A 131 -11.89 3.04 14.77
N GLN A 132 -13.22 2.95 14.93
CA GLN A 132 -13.86 3.07 16.24
C GLN A 132 -13.43 1.93 17.17
N GLY A 133 -13.48 0.67 16.71
CA GLY A 133 -13.06 -0.48 17.51
C GLY A 133 -11.56 -0.46 17.85
N LEU A 134 -10.71 0.09 16.98
CA LEU A 134 -9.29 0.29 17.25
C LEU A 134 -9.04 1.40 18.29
N ARG A 135 -9.86 2.46 18.29
CA ARG A 135 -9.76 3.55 19.26
C ARG A 135 -9.95 3.08 20.70
N ASP A 136 -10.81 2.09 20.90
CA ASP A 136 -11.11 1.54 22.23
C ASP A 136 -9.91 0.79 22.84
N VAL A 137 -8.94 0.36 22.03
CA VAL A 137 -7.82 -0.51 22.46
C VAL A 137 -6.44 0.08 22.19
N LEU A 138 -6.28 1.00 21.24
CA LEU A 138 -5.00 1.60 20.88
C LEU A 138 -4.82 2.97 21.55
N PRO A 139 -3.97 3.07 22.60
CA PRO A 139 -3.70 4.35 23.23
C PRO A 139 -2.99 5.29 22.24
N GLY A 140 -3.56 6.47 22.04
CA GLY A 140 -3.01 7.49 21.14
C GLY A 140 -3.53 7.44 19.70
N LEU A 141 -4.45 6.53 19.37
CA LEU A 141 -5.19 6.60 18.11
C LEU A 141 -6.11 7.82 18.11
N ASP A 142 -5.88 8.72 17.16
CA ASP A 142 -6.64 9.95 16.97
C ASP A 142 -7.23 9.97 15.56
N VAL A 143 -8.56 10.07 15.48
CA VAL A 143 -9.32 10.08 14.22
C VAL A 143 -9.70 11.49 13.77
N THR A 144 -9.16 12.55 14.39
CA THR A 144 -9.45 13.94 14.00
C THR A 144 -9.04 14.22 12.56
N GLY A 145 -7.84 13.78 12.16
CA GLY A 145 -7.39 13.87 10.77
C GLY A 145 -8.28 13.07 9.82
N PHE A 146 -8.77 11.91 10.25
CA PHE A 146 -9.69 11.09 9.48
C PHE A 146 -11.02 11.81 9.23
N ASN A 147 -11.65 12.30 10.29
CA ASN A 147 -12.94 13.01 10.22
C ASN A 147 -12.83 14.26 9.32
N HIS A 148 -11.71 14.99 9.42
CA HIS A 148 -11.43 16.14 8.56
C HIS A 148 -11.45 15.76 7.08
N PHE A 149 -10.56 14.85 6.66
CA PHE A 149 -10.44 14.50 5.24
C PHE A 149 -11.66 13.77 4.70
N GLN A 150 -12.33 12.95 5.51
CA GLN A 150 -13.62 12.38 5.10
C GLN A 150 -14.65 13.49 4.79
N SER A 151 -14.67 14.56 5.58
CA SER A 151 -15.62 15.67 5.37
C SER A 151 -15.24 16.61 4.21
N SER A 152 -13.95 16.74 3.91
CA SER A 152 -13.45 17.69 2.90
C SER A 152 -13.30 17.07 1.50
N LEU A 153 -13.07 15.76 1.43
CA LEU A 153 -12.79 15.05 0.17
C LEU A 153 -14.02 14.37 -0.45
N PHE A 154 -15.13 14.27 0.28
CA PHE A 154 -16.35 13.61 -0.18
C PHE A 154 -17.58 14.49 0.05
N ASP A 155 -18.60 14.32 -0.79
CA ASP A 155 -19.89 14.96 -0.58
C ASP A 155 -20.67 14.29 0.55
N LYS A 156 -21.56 15.05 1.20
CA LYS A 156 -22.36 14.53 2.32
C LYS A 156 -23.64 13.80 1.89
N ASN A 157 -23.91 13.71 0.58
CA ASN A 157 -25.19 13.25 0.05
C ASN A 157 -25.13 11.80 -0.43
N VAL A 158 -25.28 10.86 0.52
CA VAL A 158 -25.31 9.41 0.27
C VAL A 158 -26.37 9.01 -0.76
N VAL A 159 -27.56 9.64 -0.74
CA VAL A 159 -28.64 9.33 -1.68
C VAL A 159 -28.23 9.63 -3.13
N LYS A 160 -27.51 10.73 -3.36
CA LYS A 160 -26.98 11.04 -4.70
C LYS A 160 -25.90 10.05 -5.12
N TYR A 161 -25.01 9.65 -4.22
CA TYR A 161 -24.02 8.61 -4.53
C TYR A 161 -24.66 7.28 -4.87
N ALA A 162 -25.66 6.85 -4.10
CA ALA A 162 -26.41 5.62 -4.36
C ALA A 162 -27.07 5.67 -5.74
N ARG A 163 -27.63 6.83 -6.12
CA ARG A 163 -28.19 7.04 -7.46
C ARG A 163 -27.14 6.96 -8.57
N GLU A 164 -25.96 7.56 -8.39
CA GLU A 164 -24.88 7.47 -9.38
C GLU A 164 -24.38 6.04 -9.57
N VAL A 165 -24.19 5.30 -8.47
CA VAL A 165 -23.80 3.88 -8.49
C VAL A 165 -24.87 3.04 -9.20
N ALA A 166 -26.16 3.23 -8.85
CA ALA A 166 -27.27 2.50 -9.47
C ALA A 166 -27.44 2.77 -10.97
N LEU A 167 -27.13 3.99 -11.42
CA LEU A 167 -27.18 4.35 -12.83
C LEU A 167 -25.94 3.90 -13.63
N GLY A 168 -24.93 3.32 -12.96
CA GLY A 168 -23.64 3.03 -13.58
C GLY A 168 -22.92 4.29 -14.10
N VAL A 169 -23.26 5.47 -13.56
CA VAL A 169 -22.79 6.79 -14.04
C VAL A 169 -21.33 7.04 -13.68
N SER A 170 -20.67 6.12 -12.98
CA SER A 170 -19.24 6.24 -12.74
C SER A 170 -18.44 5.69 -13.93
N ASP A 171 -18.18 6.57 -14.90
CA ASP A 171 -16.89 6.52 -15.63
C ASP A 171 -15.70 6.75 -14.66
N THR A 172 -15.95 6.97 -13.36
CA THR A 172 -14.94 7.11 -12.31
C THR A 172 -14.28 5.76 -12.00
N PRO A 173 -12.96 5.60 -12.28
CA PRO A 173 -12.26 4.31 -12.19
C PRO A 173 -11.91 3.86 -10.77
N LEU A 174 -12.44 4.52 -9.72
CA LEU A 174 -11.98 4.36 -8.34
C LEU A 174 -13.11 3.82 -7.45
N THR A 175 -13.17 2.49 -7.29
CA THR A 175 -14.12 1.81 -6.38
C THR A 175 -13.70 1.99 -4.93
N THR A 176 -12.45 1.71 -4.58
CA THR A 176 -11.90 1.92 -3.23
C THR A 176 -11.75 3.39 -2.91
N THR A 177 -12.48 3.87 -1.89
CA THR A 177 -12.43 5.26 -1.42
C THR A 177 -11.68 5.43 -0.10
N LEU A 178 -11.75 4.43 0.79
CA LEU A 178 -11.09 4.42 2.09
C LEU A 178 -10.34 3.11 2.31
N SER A 179 -9.17 3.20 2.94
CA SER A 179 -8.43 2.03 3.43
C SER A 179 -7.61 2.37 4.67
N VAL A 180 -7.28 1.37 5.47
CA VAL A 180 -6.55 1.52 6.73
C VAL A 180 -5.35 0.61 6.72
N ALA A 181 -4.18 1.13 7.12
CA ALA A 181 -3.02 0.30 7.39
C ALA A 181 -2.84 0.08 8.89
N LEU A 182 -2.47 -1.15 9.28
CA LEU A 182 -2.02 -1.49 10.62
C LEU A 182 -0.52 -1.80 10.56
N GLU A 183 0.27 -1.03 11.32
CA GLU A 183 1.72 -1.15 11.37
C GLU A 183 2.16 -1.71 12.71
N PHE A 184 2.75 -2.91 12.69
CA PHE A 184 3.24 -3.58 13.88
C PHE A 184 4.69 -3.16 14.12
N VAL A 185 4.93 -2.26 15.07
CA VAL A 185 6.29 -1.82 15.41
C VAL A 185 6.60 -2.10 16.88
N SER A 186 7.87 -1.97 17.28
CA SER A 186 8.31 -2.26 18.65
C SER A 186 7.53 -1.49 19.72
N LYS A 187 7.09 -0.27 19.42
CA LYS A 187 6.33 0.60 20.33
C LYS A 187 4.84 0.29 20.42
N GLY A 188 4.30 -0.60 19.58
CA GLY A 188 2.87 -0.92 19.51
C GLY A 188 2.34 -0.91 18.09
N ILE A 189 1.01 -0.92 17.97
CA ILE A 189 0.31 -0.86 16.69
C ILE A 189 0.00 0.61 16.34
N PHE A 190 0.36 1.03 15.14
CA PHE A 190 0.01 2.34 14.60
C PHE A 190 -0.90 2.17 13.40
N THR A 191 -1.80 3.14 13.19
CA THR A 191 -2.70 3.12 12.05
C THR A 191 -2.51 4.33 11.15
N LYS A 192 -2.77 4.11 9.85
CA LYS A 192 -2.89 5.16 8.85
C LYS A 192 -4.19 5.00 8.12
N THR A 193 -4.85 6.11 7.79
CA THR A 193 -6.02 6.10 6.91
C THR A 193 -5.67 6.72 5.57
N TYR A 194 -6.13 6.07 4.50
CA TYR A 194 -5.94 6.45 3.12
C TYR A 194 -7.28 6.86 2.52
N PHE A 195 -7.26 7.90 1.70
CA PHE A 195 -8.40 8.49 1.03
C PHE A 195 -8.13 8.51 -0.47
N THR A 196 -9.06 7.97 -1.25
CA THR A 196 -9.12 8.05 -2.70
C THR A 196 -10.44 8.77 -3.05
N PRO A 197 -10.42 10.11 -3.16
CA PRO A 197 -11.63 10.92 -3.25
C PRO A 197 -12.46 10.68 -4.50
N ARG A 198 -13.77 10.68 -4.30
CA ARG A 198 -14.78 10.65 -5.35
C ARG A 198 -15.92 11.61 -5.00
N LYS A 199 -15.98 12.76 -5.65
CA LYS A 199 -17.12 13.69 -5.55
C LYS A 199 -18.25 13.32 -6.51
N LEU A 200 -19.45 13.82 -6.23
CA LEU A 200 -20.62 13.67 -7.09
C LEU A 200 -20.36 14.27 -8.47
N GLY A 201 -20.71 13.54 -9.51
CA GLY A 201 -20.51 13.91 -10.91
C GLY A 201 -19.04 13.95 -11.34
N GLN A 202 -18.10 13.47 -10.51
CA GLN A 202 -16.68 13.49 -10.82
C GLN A 202 -16.33 12.38 -11.83
N SER A 203 -16.03 12.76 -13.07
CA SER A 203 -15.63 11.85 -14.16
C SER A 203 -14.12 11.69 -14.33
N THR A 204 -13.31 12.50 -13.62
CA THR A 204 -11.84 12.49 -13.70
C THR A 204 -11.22 12.50 -12.30
N LEU A 205 -9.89 12.54 -12.19
CA LEU A 205 -9.25 12.69 -10.88
C LEU A 205 -9.54 14.08 -10.29
N MET A 206 -9.66 14.14 -8.97
CA MET A 206 -9.90 15.39 -8.24
C MET A 206 -8.78 16.41 -8.54
N PRO A 207 -9.12 17.68 -8.90
CA PRO A 207 -8.14 18.71 -9.21
C PRO A 207 -7.18 18.98 -8.04
N LEU A 208 -5.91 19.25 -8.34
CA LEU A 208 -4.87 19.54 -7.33
C LEU A 208 -5.26 20.67 -6.36
N SER A 209 -5.99 21.68 -6.82
CA SER A 209 -6.47 22.79 -5.99
C SER A 209 -7.41 22.36 -4.86
N GLU A 210 -8.20 21.30 -5.06
CA GLU A 210 -9.10 20.77 -4.02
C GLU A 210 -8.33 20.01 -2.95
N TRP A 211 -7.30 19.25 -3.34
CA TRP A 211 -6.37 18.62 -2.40
C TRP A 211 -5.63 19.67 -1.57
N ASP A 212 -5.07 20.70 -2.21
CA ASP A 212 -4.38 21.81 -1.54
C ASP A 212 -5.31 22.52 -0.54
N ALA A 213 -6.54 22.84 -0.96
CA ALA A 213 -7.54 23.46 -0.10
C ALA A 213 -7.88 22.59 1.12
N ALA A 214 -8.08 21.28 0.94
CA ALA A 214 -8.38 20.35 2.03
C ALA A 214 -7.21 20.24 3.03
N ILE A 215 -5.96 20.19 2.54
CA ILE A 215 -4.77 20.12 3.37
C ILE A 215 -4.58 21.43 4.17
N ARG A 216 -4.71 22.59 3.53
CA ARG A 216 -4.49 23.90 4.17
C ARG A 216 -5.50 24.26 5.25
N GLN A 217 -6.65 23.59 5.29
CA GLN A 217 -7.62 23.75 6.38
C GLN A 217 -7.07 23.27 7.74
N ILE A 218 -6.19 22.26 7.75
CA ILE A 218 -5.54 21.74 8.97
C ILE A 218 -4.05 22.10 9.07
N GLN A 219 -3.40 22.40 7.95
CA GLN A 219 -2.00 22.80 7.87
C GLN A 219 -1.86 24.11 7.08
N ARG A 220 -2.35 25.21 7.66
CA ARG A 220 -2.43 26.52 6.99
C ARG A 220 -1.08 27.03 6.44
N ARG A 221 0.02 26.73 7.14
CA ARG A 221 1.39 27.08 6.74
C ARG A 221 2.23 25.83 6.79
N ASN A 222 2.69 25.36 5.63
CA ASN A 222 3.57 24.20 5.54
C ASN A 222 4.56 24.41 4.38
N VAL A 223 5.85 24.59 4.73
CA VAL A 223 6.90 24.92 3.76
C VAL A 223 7.17 23.76 2.78
N ALA A 224 7.08 22.51 3.24
CA ALA A 224 7.19 21.35 2.38
C ALA A 224 6.05 21.27 1.36
N LEU A 225 4.81 21.60 1.78
CA LEU A 225 3.67 21.69 0.86
C LEU A 225 3.88 22.80 -0.17
N ASP A 226 4.34 23.98 0.26
CA ASP A 226 4.57 25.12 -0.64
C ASP A 226 5.66 24.80 -1.69
N SER A 227 6.72 24.09 -1.28
CA SER A 227 7.77 23.60 -2.18
C SER A 227 7.24 22.59 -3.19
N LEU A 228 6.41 21.64 -2.74
CA LEU A 228 5.75 20.67 -3.61
C LEU A 228 4.84 21.36 -4.63
N MET A 229 3.97 22.27 -4.19
CA MET A 229 3.05 22.99 -5.08
C MET A 229 3.81 23.84 -6.12
N THR A 230 4.96 24.40 -5.74
CA THR A 230 5.85 25.12 -6.67
C THR A 230 6.42 24.18 -7.73
N PHE A 231 6.91 23.00 -7.32
CA PHE A 231 7.42 21.98 -8.24
C PHE A 231 6.32 21.52 -9.21
N LEU A 232 5.15 21.14 -8.71
CA LEU A 232 4.00 20.69 -9.52
C LEU A 232 3.55 21.75 -10.54
N GLY A 233 3.63 23.04 -10.18
CA GLY A 233 3.20 24.12 -11.07
C GLY A 233 4.23 24.58 -12.10
N ARG A 234 5.53 24.38 -11.85
CA ARG A 234 6.63 24.99 -12.65
C ARG A 234 7.56 24.00 -13.33
N ASN A 235 7.59 22.75 -12.87
CA ASN A 235 8.46 21.72 -13.41
C ASN A 235 7.74 20.86 -14.47
N THR A 236 8.43 20.48 -15.54
CA THR A 236 7.83 19.68 -16.63
C THR A 236 7.38 18.29 -16.17
N GLU A 237 8.17 17.56 -15.38
CA GLU A 237 7.75 16.28 -14.82
C GLU A 237 6.75 16.48 -13.66
N GLY A 238 6.91 17.56 -12.89
CA GLY A 238 5.94 17.97 -11.87
C GLY A 238 4.52 18.15 -12.42
N GLN A 239 4.38 18.76 -13.60
CA GLN A 239 3.09 18.98 -14.26
C GLN A 239 2.43 17.71 -14.80
N LYS A 240 3.20 16.63 -14.98
CA LYS A 240 2.67 15.32 -15.41
C LYS A 240 2.07 14.51 -14.25
N LEU A 241 2.40 14.86 -13.00
CA LEU A 241 1.93 14.15 -11.82
C LEU A 241 0.44 14.44 -11.55
N LYS A 242 -0.36 13.37 -11.50
CA LYS A 242 -1.79 13.45 -11.23
C LYS A 242 -2.11 12.94 -9.82
N PRO A 243 -2.60 13.77 -8.89
CA PRO A 243 -2.93 13.33 -7.54
C PRO A 243 -4.14 12.41 -7.55
N PHE A 244 -4.11 11.33 -6.75
CA PHE A 244 -5.22 10.38 -6.69
C PHE A 244 -5.50 9.80 -5.30
N LYS A 245 -4.54 9.87 -4.37
CA LYS A 245 -4.69 9.31 -3.02
C LYS A 245 -3.98 10.17 -1.99
N LEU A 246 -4.49 10.22 -0.76
CA LEU A 246 -3.86 10.87 0.39
C LEU A 246 -3.87 9.92 1.57
N ALA A 247 -2.82 9.93 2.39
CA ALA A 247 -2.81 9.20 3.66
C ALA A 247 -2.42 10.10 4.82
N VAL A 248 -2.98 9.80 6.00
CA VAL A 248 -2.63 10.45 7.27
C VAL A 248 -2.26 9.42 8.32
N ASP A 249 -1.32 9.77 9.18
CA ASP A 249 -1.12 9.05 10.44
C ASP A 249 -2.32 9.34 11.37
N ASN A 250 -2.95 8.32 11.96
CA ASN A 250 -4.07 8.48 12.92
C ASN A 250 -3.55 8.87 14.31
N VAL A 251 -2.90 10.02 14.37
CA VAL A 251 -2.35 10.65 15.57
C VAL A 251 -2.80 12.11 15.60
N ASP A 252 -2.47 12.81 16.67
CA ASP A 252 -2.69 14.26 16.79
C ASP A 252 -2.33 14.98 15.48
N PRO A 253 -3.24 15.77 14.87
CA PRO A 253 -3.01 16.42 13.58
C PRO A 253 -1.74 17.29 13.52
N SER A 254 -1.27 17.84 14.65
CA SER A 254 -0.03 18.61 14.72
C SER A 254 1.24 17.76 14.56
N LYS A 255 1.12 16.45 14.77
CA LYS A 255 2.19 15.45 14.62
C LYS A 255 1.99 14.58 13.37
N SER A 256 0.78 14.54 12.83
CA SER A 256 0.43 13.72 11.67
C SER A 256 1.11 14.26 10.41
N ARG A 257 1.64 13.34 9.61
CA ARG A 257 2.16 13.64 8.28
C ARG A 257 1.08 13.39 7.24
N ILE A 258 1.09 14.23 6.20
CA ILE A 258 0.22 14.06 5.05
C ILE A 258 1.04 13.44 3.93
N LYS A 259 0.62 12.29 3.43
CA LYS A 259 1.25 11.65 2.28
C LYS A 259 0.36 11.83 1.07
N LEU A 260 0.76 12.68 0.13
CA LEU A 260 -0.01 12.91 -1.09
C LEU A 260 0.56 12.08 -2.23
N TYR A 261 -0.26 11.20 -2.80
CA TYR A 261 0.10 10.22 -3.82
C TYR A 261 -0.29 10.73 -5.21
N PHE A 262 0.63 10.56 -6.14
CA PHE A 262 0.53 10.95 -7.53
C PHE A 262 0.89 9.78 -8.43
N GLN A 263 0.25 9.70 -9.59
CA GLN A 263 0.65 8.81 -10.67
C GLN A 263 1.16 9.62 -11.86
N THR A 264 2.06 9.02 -12.64
CA THR A 264 2.55 9.52 -13.91
C THR A 264 2.73 8.36 -14.87
N SER A 265 2.53 8.59 -16.16
CA SER A 265 2.86 7.63 -17.22
C SER A 265 4.37 7.56 -17.48
N SER A 266 5.16 8.54 -17.01
CA SER A 266 6.62 8.52 -17.14
C SER A 266 7.21 7.36 -16.31
N THR A 267 7.99 6.50 -16.96
CA THR A 267 8.71 5.38 -16.32
C THR A 267 10.22 5.40 -16.63
N ASN A 268 10.68 6.38 -17.39
CA ASN A 268 12.10 6.62 -17.65
C ASN A 268 12.85 7.13 -16.40
N PHE A 269 14.16 6.85 -16.33
CA PHE A 269 14.98 7.18 -15.17
C PHE A 269 15.31 8.66 -15.02
N ASP A 270 15.28 9.44 -16.11
CA ASP A 270 15.40 10.90 -16.03
C ASP A 270 14.22 11.51 -15.25
N SER A 271 13.00 11.03 -15.48
CA SER A 271 11.82 11.44 -14.72
C SER A 271 11.91 11.04 -13.24
N VAL A 272 12.46 9.86 -12.94
CA VAL A 272 12.70 9.41 -11.55
C VAL A 272 13.61 10.40 -10.84
N ARG A 273 14.73 10.80 -11.47
CA ARG A 273 15.66 11.78 -10.90
C ARG A 273 15.01 13.13 -10.68
N GLU A 274 14.30 13.63 -11.70
CA GLU A 274 13.65 14.93 -11.66
C GLU A 274 12.61 14.99 -10.52
N ILE A 275 11.77 13.97 -10.40
CA ILE A 275 10.70 13.92 -9.40
C ILE A 275 11.26 13.70 -7.99
N MET A 276 12.19 12.75 -7.83
CA MET A 276 12.76 12.43 -6.50
C MET A 276 13.60 13.57 -5.90
N THR A 277 14.06 14.52 -6.74
CA THR A 277 14.80 15.71 -6.29
C THR A 277 13.94 16.98 -6.24
N LEU A 278 12.65 16.91 -6.58
CA LEU A 278 11.80 18.09 -6.85
C LEU A 278 12.50 19.08 -7.82
N GLY A 279 13.06 18.58 -8.91
CA GLY A 279 13.78 19.38 -9.91
C GLY A 279 15.09 19.96 -9.37
N GLY A 280 15.85 19.16 -8.62
CA GLY A 280 17.12 19.56 -8.02
C GLY A 280 17.03 20.40 -6.74
N LEU A 281 15.83 20.61 -6.17
CA LEU A 281 15.68 21.31 -4.90
C LEU A 281 16.18 20.48 -3.71
N ILE A 282 15.99 19.15 -3.74
CA ILE A 282 16.57 18.23 -2.76
C ILE A 282 17.97 17.83 -3.22
N MET A 283 18.98 18.42 -2.60
CA MET A 283 20.39 18.17 -2.87
C MET A 283 20.91 16.85 -2.25
N GLY A 284 21.98 16.28 -2.81
CA GLY A 284 22.70 15.14 -2.23
C GLY A 284 21.98 13.80 -2.42
N MET A 285 21.14 13.70 -3.45
CA MET A 285 20.29 12.56 -3.73
C MET A 285 20.80 11.69 -4.88
N GLU A 286 21.93 12.05 -5.50
CA GLU A 286 22.46 11.41 -6.71
C GLU A 286 22.72 9.92 -6.46
N ARG A 287 23.55 9.60 -5.46
CA ARG A 287 23.87 8.21 -5.09
C ARG A 287 22.65 7.39 -4.67
N PRO A 288 21.79 7.83 -3.73
CA PRO A 288 20.64 7.02 -3.36
C PRO A 288 19.64 6.85 -4.52
N ILE A 289 19.51 7.81 -5.44
CA ILE A 289 18.69 7.62 -6.64
C ILE A 289 19.33 6.62 -7.62
N ASP A 290 20.66 6.59 -7.76
CA ASP A 290 21.35 5.55 -8.53
C ASP A 290 21.06 4.16 -7.96
N ASP A 291 21.09 4.02 -6.64
CA ASP A 291 20.77 2.77 -5.95
C ASP A 291 19.29 2.36 -6.17
N VAL A 292 18.36 3.32 -6.24
CA VAL A 292 16.95 3.09 -6.59
C VAL A 292 16.79 2.63 -8.04
N ILE A 293 17.43 3.30 -8.99
CA ILE A 293 17.39 2.93 -10.42
C ILE A 293 17.96 1.52 -10.60
N LYS A 294 19.06 1.22 -9.91
CA LYS A 294 19.65 -0.11 -9.90
C LYS A 294 18.67 -1.14 -9.35
N PHE A 295 18.01 -0.85 -8.23
CA PHE A 295 17.00 -1.75 -7.66
C PHE A 295 15.85 -2.03 -8.62
N ILE A 296 15.34 -1.00 -9.31
CA ILE A 296 14.29 -1.15 -10.33
C ILE A 296 14.79 -2.08 -11.46
N ARG A 297 16.04 -1.92 -11.93
CA ARG A 297 16.62 -2.79 -12.96
C ARG A 297 16.65 -4.25 -12.52
N TYR A 298 17.11 -4.53 -11.30
CA TYR A 298 17.14 -5.88 -10.74
C TYR A 298 15.74 -6.50 -10.65
N ALA A 299 14.74 -5.74 -10.19
CA ALA A 299 13.39 -6.26 -10.00
C ALA A 299 12.59 -6.41 -11.30
N SER A 300 12.91 -5.63 -12.34
CA SER A 300 12.22 -5.67 -13.64
C SER A 300 13.00 -6.42 -14.73
N ASP A 301 14.08 -7.13 -14.37
CA ASP A 301 14.98 -7.83 -15.32
C ASP A 301 15.43 -6.93 -16.49
N LEU A 302 15.66 -5.64 -16.19
CA LEU A 302 15.98 -4.63 -17.21
C LEU A 302 17.48 -4.59 -17.45
N SER A 303 17.88 -4.73 -18.70
CA SER A 303 19.28 -4.67 -19.12
C SER A 303 19.97 -3.38 -18.66
N SER A 304 21.25 -3.45 -18.27
CA SER A 304 22.05 -2.31 -17.79
C SER A 304 22.25 -1.20 -18.83
N ASP A 305 22.05 -1.50 -20.12
CA ASP A 305 22.19 -0.55 -21.24
C ASP A 305 20.90 0.22 -21.57
N HIS A 306 19.76 -0.10 -20.92
CA HIS A 306 18.51 0.64 -21.13
C HIS A 306 18.72 2.15 -20.92
N PRO A 307 18.41 3.02 -21.90
CA PRO A 307 18.66 4.45 -21.82
C PRO A 307 17.84 5.12 -20.71
N ALA A 308 18.42 6.14 -20.07
CA ALA A 308 17.76 6.84 -18.95
C ALA A 308 16.55 7.68 -19.38
N ASP A 309 16.51 8.14 -20.64
CA ASP A 309 15.48 8.98 -21.23
C ASP A 309 14.32 8.18 -21.87
N LYS A 310 14.37 6.85 -21.83
CA LYS A 310 13.37 5.97 -22.43
C LYS A 310 12.46 5.35 -21.38
N ASP A 311 11.16 5.50 -21.61
CA ASP A 311 10.16 4.82 -20.79
C ASP A 311 10.30 3.31 -20.93
N ILE A 312 9.99 2.60 -19.85
CA ILE A 312 10.06 1.15 -19.77
C ILE A 312 8.67 0.63 -20.14
N PRO A 313 8.51 -0.16 -21.21
CA PRO A 313 7.21 -0.74 -21.55
C PRO A 313 6.80 -1.79 -20.52
N PRO A 314 5.50 -1.93 -20.20
CA PRO A 314 5.03 -3.01 -19.35
C PRO A 314 5.23 -4.36 -20.06
N ILE A 315 5.63 -5.39 -19.30
CA ILE A 315 5.71 -6.78 -19.78
C ILE A 315 4.30 -7.36 -19.89
N HIS A 316 3.44 -7.07 -18.91
CA HIS A 316 2.06 -7.57 -18.83
C HIS A 316 1.08 -6.44 -19.07
N SER A 317 0.87 -6.11 -20.35
CA SER A 317 0.02 -4.99 -20.77
C SER A 317 -1.47 -5.24 -20.58
N ASP A 318 -1.88 -6.51 -20.55
CA ASP A 318 -3.23 -7.04 -20.42
C ASP A 318 -3.78 -7.00 -18.98
N LEU A 319 -2.91 -6.90 -17.97
CA LEU A 319 -3.32 -6.87 -16.57
C LEU A 319 -4.03 -5.55 -16.19
N PRO A 320 -4.92 -5.58 -15.18
CA PRO A 320 -5.62 -4.40 -14.70
C PRO A 320 -4.70 -3.22 -14.36
N ILE A 321 -5.10 -2.01 -14.76
CA ILE A 321 -4.35 -0.79 -14.51
C ILE A 321 -4.79 -0.20 -13.16
N ILE A 322 -4.02 -0.47 -12.10
CA ILE A 322 -4.15 0.27 -10.82
C ILE A 322 -3.36 1.59 -10.89
N ALA A 323 -2.29 1.62 -11.68
CA ALA A 323 -1.43 2.77 -11.89
C ALA A 323 -1.02 2.88 -13.36
N ASP A 324 -1.09 4.10 -13.91
CA ASP A 324 -0.72 4.41 -15.30
C ASP A 324 0.78 4.19 -15.60
N GLY A 325 1.60 4.28 -14.56
CA GLY A 325 3.05 4.10 -14.59
C GLY A 325 3.60 4.10 -13.16
N TYR A 326 4.65 4.87 -12.90
CA TYR A 326 5.17 5.00 -11.54
C TYR A 326 4.26 5.84 -10.64
N ILE A 327 4.15 5.42 -9.39
CA ILE A 327 3.49 6.18 -8.32
C ILE A 327 4.57 6.86 -7.50
N TYR A 328 4.32 8.10 -7.11
CA TYR A 328 5.12 8.81 -6.12
C TYR A 328 4.21 9.25 -4.97
N TYR A 329 4.69 9.16 -3.74
CA TYR A 329 4.10 9.96 -2.67
C TYR A 329 5.10 10.94 -2.09
N PHE A 330 4.58 12.09 -1.70
CA PHE A 330 5.30 13.13 -1.00
C PHE A 330 4.85 13.13 0.46
N ASP A 331 5.77 12.79 1.37
CA ASP A 331 5.56 12.79 2.82
C ASP A 331 5.77 14.21 3.35
N ILE A 332 4.67 14.93 3.55
CA ILE A 332 4.60 16.32 3.97
C ILE A 332 4.50 16.35 5.50
N ALA A 333 5.66 16.44 6.16
CA ALA A 333 5.73 16.60 7.61
C ALA A 333 5.57 18.08 8.02
N PRO A 334 4.91 18.39 9.16
CA PRO A 334 4.60 19.76 9.58
C PRO A 334 5.79 20.73 9.68
N GLN A 335 7.00 20.22 9.93
CA GLN A 335 8.22 21.02 10.15
C GLN A 335 9.28 20.81 9.06
N ALA A 336 8.97 20.07 7.99
CA ALA A 336 9.91 19.82 6.92
C ALA A 336 9.96 21.01 5.95
N VAL A 337 11.15 21.27 5.40
CA VAL A 337 11.35 22.25 4.33
C VAL A 337 10.97 21.65 2.97
N PHE A 338 11.31 20.38 2.77
CA PHE A 338 10.95 19.60 1.59
C PHE A 338 10.25 18.31 2.01
N PRO A 339 9.28 17.80 1.23
CA PRO A 339 8.71 16.50 1.51
C PRO A 339 9.75 15.39 1.30
N GLU A 340 9.63 14.27 2.02
CA GLU A 340 10.36 13.06 1.60
C GLU A 340 9.62 12.45 0.39
N VAL A 341 10.36 12.03 -0.64
CA VAL A 341 9.77 11.47 -1.86
C VAL A 341 9.97 9.96 -1.89
N LYS A 342 8.87 9.19 -1.95
CA LYS A 342 8.91 7.74 -2.16
C LYS A 342 8.36 7.41 -3.54
N ILE A 343 9.10 6.61 -4.30
CA ILE A 343 8.62 5.98 -5.53
C ILE A 343 8.03 4.60 -5.20
N LEU A 344 6.96 4.22 -5.90
CA LEU A 344 6.41 2.87 -5.96
C LEU A 344 6.38 2.40 -7.42
N THR A 345 7.13 1.34 -7.68
CA THR A 345 7.24 0.68 -8.98
C THR A 345 6.22 -0.47 -9.03
N PRO A 346 5.21 -0.44 -9.91
CA PRO A 346 4.20 -1.50 -10.07
C PRO A 346 4.79 -2.75 -10.74
N VAL A 347 5.59 -3.53 -10.00
CA VAL A 347 6.28 -4.71 -10.56
C VAL A 347 5.33 -5.81 -11.02
N TYR A 348 4.05 -5.80 -10.64
CA TYR A 348 3.07 -6.72 -11.23
C TYR A 348 2.91 -6.54 -12.75
N ARG A 349 3.19 -5.38 -13.35
CA ARG A 349 3.16 -5.22 -14.83
C ARG A 349 4.53 -5.20 -15.48
N TRP A 350 5.57 -4.86 -14.73
CA TRP A 350 6.93 -4.65 -15.24
C TRP A 350 7.92 -5.74 -14.86
N GLY A 351 7.58 -6.59 -13.90
CA GLY A 351 8.35 -7.76 -13.54
C GLY A 351 7.88 -8.98 -14.33
N LYS A 352 8.83 -9.88 -14.63
CA LYS A 352 8.58 -11.08 -15.42
C LYS A 352 7.64 -12.05 -14.70
N ASP A 353 8.05 -12.49 -13.52
CA ASP A 353 7.35 -13.41 -12.62
C ASP A 353 7.80 -13.17 -11.17
N ASP A 354 7.03 -13.64 -10.19
CA ASP A 354 7.30 -13.33 -8.79
C ASP A 354 8.61 -13.93 -8.27
N HIS A 355 9.04 -15.08 -8.81
CA HIS A 355 10.33 -15.67 -8.48
C HIS A 355 11.49 -14.79 -8.96
N SER A 356 11.45 -14.36 -10.22
CA SER A 356 12.47 -13.48 -10.80
C SER A 356 12.55 -12.14 -10.07
N ILE A 357 11.40 -11.56 -9.72
CA ILE A 357 11.32 -10.35 -8.89
C ILE A 357 11.99 -10.59 -7.53
N ALA A 358 11.64 -11.69 -6.84
CA ALA A 358 12.20 -12.01 -5.53
C ALA A 358 13.71 -12.20 -5.57
N MET A 359 14.22 -12.91 -6.58
CA MET A 359 15.66 -13.11 -6.78
C MET A 359 16.38 -11.80 -7.11
N GLY A 360 15.79 -10.93 -7.93
CA GLY A 360 16.32 -9.60 -8.22
C GLY A 360 16.42 -8.73 -6.98
N ILE A 361 15.37 -8.71 -6.14
CA ILE A 361 15.37 -8.01 -4.85
C ILE A 361 16.49 -8.56 -3.95
N CYS A 362 16.60 -9.87 -3.83
CA CYS A 362 17.60 -10.50 -2.97
C CYS A 362 19.03 -10.23 -3.45
N ALA A 363 19.28 -10.29 -4.76
CA ALA A 363 20.58 -9.97 -5.34
C ALA A 363 20.99 -8.52 -5.03
N TRP A 364 20.07 -7.56 -5.18
CA TRP A 364 20.32 -6.17 -4.78
C TRP A 364 20.57 -6.04 -3.28
N MET A 365 19.78 -6.73 -2.44
CA MET A 365 19.98 -6.71 -0.98
C MET A 365 21.36 -7.24 -0.59
N HIS A 366 21.82 -8.33 -1.19
CA HIS A 366 23.18 -8.84 -0.98
C HIS A 366 24.25 -7.86 -1.41
N GLU A 367 24.09 -7.25 -2.59
CA GLU A 367 25.03 -6.25 -3.10
C GLU A 367 25.13 -5.02 -2.17
N MET A 368 24.01 -4.62 -1.56
CA MET A 368 23.96 -3.53 -0.58
C MET A 368 24.40 -3.96 0.84
N GLY A 369 24.86 -5.20 1.03
CA GLY A 369 25.27 -5.75 2.33
C GLY A 369 24.11 -5.93 3.32
N ARG A 370 22.90 -6.13 2.81
CA ARG A 370 21.62 -6.23 3.55
C ARG A 370 20.88 -7.55 3.32
N GLY A 371 21.52 -8.53 2.70
CA GLY A 371 20.90 -9.80 2.28
C GLY A 371 20.58 -10.80 3.39
N GLN A 372 20.78 -10.47 4.68
CA GLN A 372 20.59 -11.43 5.77
C GLN A 372 19.14 -11.91 5.97
N TYR A 373 18.16 -11.26 5.32
CA TYR A 373 16.75 -11.64 5.38
C TYR A 373 16.22 -12.18 4.04
N CYS A 374 17.10 -12.46 3.06
CA CYS A 374 16.68 -12.98 1.76
C CYS A 374 16.00 -14.36 1.86
N ASP A 375 16.58 -15.29 2.63
CA ASP A 375 15.98 -16.62 2.84
C ASP A 375 14.62 -16.51 3.58
N ASN A 376 14.56 -15.65 4.61
CA ASN A 376 13.32 -15.35 5.34
C ASN A 376 12.25 -14.76 4.42
N TYR A 377 12.63 -13.89 3.49
CA TYR A 377 11.73 -13.31 2.51
C TYR A 377 11.19 -14.36 1.53
N LEU A 378 12.06 -15.22 0.99
CA LEU A 378 11.64 -16.33 0.12
C LEU A 378 10.71 -17.31 0.85
N HIS A 379 10.97 -17.57 2.14
CA HIS A 379 10.08 -18.38 2.98
C HIS A 379 8.68 -17.76 3.11
N ILE A 380 8.58 -16.45 3.32
CA ILE A 380 7.30 -15.73 3.35
C ILE A 380 6.55 -15.92 2.03
N LEU A 381 7.23 -15.72 0.89
CA LEU A 381 6.60 -15.86 -0.42
C LEU A 381 6.07 -17.29 -0.63
N GLY A 382 6.86 -18.30 -0.27
CA GLY A 382 6.45 -19.71 -0.35
C GLY A 382 5.28 -20.08 0.58
N ALA A 383 4.99 -19.27 1.60
CA ALA A 383 3.80 -19.45 2.43
C ALA A 383 2.53 -18.82 1.82
N MET A 384 2.68 -17.92 0.83
CA MET A 384 1.56 -17.23 0.17
C MET A 384 1.18 -17.83 -1.19
N THR A 385 2.02 -18.71 -1.74
CA THR A 385 1.77 -19.34 -3.05
C THR A 385 2.27 -20.79 -3.07
N GLU A 386 1.58 -21.65 -3.83
CA GLU A 386 1.97 -23.04 -4.01
C GLU A 386 3.25 -23.20 -4.85
N ASP A 387 3.44 -22.33 -5.86
CA ASP A 387 4.63 -22.33 -6.72
C ASP A 387 4.99 -20.91 -7.20
N LEU A 388 6.04 -20.37 -6.58
CA LEU A 388 6.58 -19.04 -6.87
C LEU A 388 7.08 -18.89 -8.32
N ASN A 389 7.48 -19.97 -8.99
CA ASN A 389 7.97 -19.91 -10.38
C ASN A 389 6.84 -19.68 -11.38
N THR A 390 5.62 -20.05 -11.01
CA THR A 390 4.43 -19.89 -11.87
C THR A 390 3.52 -18.77 -11.40
N SER A 391 3.74 -18.24 -10.19
CA SER A 391 2.94 -17.16 -9.66
C SER A 391 3.26 -15.84 -10.35
N HIS A 392 2.20 -15.06 -10.55
CA HIS A 392 2.28 -13.70 -11.04
C HIS A 392 1.30 -12.81 -10.27
N GLY A 393 1.74 -11.61 -9.91
CA GLY A 393 0.95 -10.62 -9.18
C GLY A 393 1.07 -10.70 -7.65
N LEU A 394 1.88 -11.62 -7.10
CA LEU A 394 2.15 -11.63 -5.65
C LEU A 394 2.89 -10.36 -5.25
N HIS A 395 3.85 -9.88 -6.04
CA HIS A 395 4.45 -8.56 -5.85
C HIS A 395 3.62 -7.49 -6.57
N THR A 396 2.85 -6.70 -5.82
CA THR A 396 2.12 -5.56 -6.41
C THR A 396 3.07 -4.42 -6.74
N PHE A 397 3.80 -3.93 -5.72
CA PHE A 397 4.67 -2.77 -5.84
C PHE A 397 6.00 -3.02 -5.13
N LEU A 398 7.04 -2.31 -5.60
CA LEU A 398 8.26 -2.09 -4.85
C LEU A 398 8.42 -0.61 -4.54
N GLY A 399 8.59 -0.28 -3.27
CA GLY A 399 8.68 1.09 -2.81
C GLY A 399 10.08 1.48 -2.36
N CYS A 400 10.61 2.59 -2.86
CA CYS A 400 11.91 3.12 -2.46
C CYS A 400 11.85 4.56 -1.96
N LEU A 401 12.41 4.81 -0.78
CA LEU A 401 12.53 6.13 -0.17
C LEU A 401 14.01 6.43 0.07
N CYS A 402 14.51 7.47 -0.60
CA CYS A 402 15.87 7.97 -0.39
C CYS A 402 15.91 8.78 0.92
N LYS A 403 16.81 8.39 1.84
CA LYS A 403 17.00 9.06 3.13
C LYS A 403 18.17 10.03 3.06
N LYS A 404 18.12 11.07 3.90
CA LYS A 404 19.15 12.13 3.96
C LYS A 404 20.55 11.63 4.32
N ASP A 405 20.66 10.46 4.94
CA ASP A 405 21.94 9.82 5.25
C ASP A 405 22.50 8.98 4.09
N GLY A 406 21.88 9.09 2.91
CA GLY A 406 22.28 8.39 1.69
C GLY A 406 21.80 6.93 1.62
N GLN A 407 21.01 6.46 2.59
CA GLN A 407 20.44 5.11 2.54
C GLN A 407 19.13 5.08 1.75
N VAL A 408 18.82 3.92 1.16
CA VAL A 408 17.54 3.65 0.49
C VAL A 408 16.70 2.71 1.37
N ASP A 409 15.56 3.22 1.84
CA ASP A 409 14.54 2.43 2.49
C ASP A 409 13.72 1.70 1.42
N VAL A 410 13.68 0.36 1.49
CA VAL A 410 13.00 -0.50 0.50
C VAL A 410 11.79 -1.17 1.15
N THR A 411 10.71 -1.33 0.39
CA THR A 411 9.49 -2.01 0.82
C THR A 411 8.94 -2.87 -0.31
N SER A 412 8.70 -4.15 -0.05
CA SER A 412 7.91 -5.01 -0.94
C SER A 412 6.45 -4.99 -0.51
N TYR A 413 5.54 -4.81 -1.46
CA TYR A 413 4.10 -4.86 -1.26
C TYR A 413 3.57 -6.17 -1.88
N LEU A 414 2.90 -6.99 -1.08
CA LEU A 414 2.57 -8.38 -1.39
C LEU A 414 1.05 -8.61 -1.35
N ASN A 415 0.51 -9.11 -2.46
CA ASN A 415 -0.88 -9.50 -2.63
C ASN A 415 -1.03 -11.02 -2.47
N PRO A 416 -1.86 -11.52 -1.54
CA PRO A 416 -2.11 -12.96 -1.43
C PRO A 416 -2.90 -13.56 -2.62
N ASN A 417 -3.31 -12.74 -3.62
CA ASN A 417 -3.89 -13.18 -4.90
C ASN A 417 -5.15 -14.05 -4.75
N VAL A 418 -6.04 -13.66 -3.86
CA VAL A 418 -7.22 -14.47 -3.48
C VAL A 418 -8.17 -14.73 -4.64
N TYR A 419 -8.31 -13.77 -5.54
CA TYR A 419 -9.22 -13.86 -6.69
C TYR A 419 -8.49 -14.21 -7.99
N GLY A 420 -7.15 -14.24 -7.97
CA GLY A 420 -6.32 -14.48 -9.13
C GLY A 420 -6.31 -13.32 -10.13
N MET A 421 -5.21 -13.17 -10.86
CA MET A 421 -5.02 -12.07 -11.81
C MET A 421 -5.77 -12.26 -13.16
N GLY A 422 -6.70 -13.22 -13.25
CA GLY A 422 -7.28 -13.68 -14.52
C GLY A 422 -8.76 -14.07 -14.51
N ALA A 423 -9.55 -13.69 -13.50
CA ALA A 423 -11.01 -13.86 -13.56
C ALA A 423 -11.65 -12.68 -14.32
N HIS A 424 -11.83 -12.85 -15.63
CA HIS A 424 -12.70 -12.01 -16.46
C HIS A 424 -14.07 -12.66 -16.63
#